data_AF-A0A9E3E421-F1
#
_entry.id   AF-A0A9E3E421-F1
#
_cell.length_a   1.000
_cell.length_b   1.000
_cell.length_c   1.000
_cell.angle_alpha   90.00
_cell.angle_beta   90.00
_cell.angle_gamma   90.00
#
_symmetry.space_group_name_H-M   'P 1'
#
loop_
_entity.id
_entity.type
_entity.pdbx_description
1 polymer ?
#
loop_
_entity_poly.entity_id
_entity_poly.type
_entity_poly.pdbx_seq_one_letter_code
_entity_poly.pdbx_strand_id
1 'polypeptide(L)'
;MNINLTLFAQAVTFAAFIWFTVKFVWPFMLRAIETRQKTIADGLAAAEQGRKSLETSTKQADEEIKRARDRAAEIISQAEKRATQMVDEAKNAAKEEGSREKAAAKAEIEQEVTRAREQLRDRVASLAVAGAEKILRREVDTKAHGDLLDSIKRQL
;
A
#
# COMPACT_ATOMS: atom_id res chain seq x y z
N MET A 1 -27.18 82.56 -71.93
CA MET A 1 -27.25 81.17 -72.42
C MET A 1 -28.60 80.64 -72.00
N ASN A 2 -29.52 80.42 -72.95
CA ASN A 2 -30.91 80.11 -72.63
C ASN A 2 -30.99 78.84 -71.79
N ILE A 3 -31.79 78.89 -70.71
CA ILE A 3 -32.20 77.70 -69.97
C ILE A 3 -33.02 76.86 -70.95
N ASN A 4 -32.33 75.98 -71.67
CA ASN A 4 -32.94 75.03 -72.58
C ASN A 4 -33.38 73.80 -71.78
N LEU A 5 -34.44 73.14 -72.25
CA LEU A 5 -35.00 71.90 -71.71
C LEU A 5 -33.92 70.83 -71.40
N THR A 6 -32.81 70.86 -72.15
CA THR A 6 -31.64 69.98 -71.98
C THR A 6 -30.96 70.13 -70.61
N LEU A 7 -30.88 71.34 -70.04
CA LEU A 7 -30.26 71.56 -68.73
C LEU A 7 -31.12 70.94 -67.61
N PHE A 8 -32.45 71.05 -67.71
CA PHE A 8 -33.38 70.47 -66.75
C PHE A 8 -33.41 68.95 -66.85
N ALA A 9 -33.43 68.41 -68.08
CA ALA A 9 -33.32 66.97 -68.32
C ALA A 9 -31.99 66.39 -67.79
N GLN A 10 -30.87 67.12 -67.95
CA GLN A 10 -29.57 66.73 -67.39
C GLN A 10 -29.60 66.73 -65.85
N ALA A 11 -30.19 67.75 -65.21
CA ALA A 11 -30.32 67.81 -63.75
C ALA A 11 -31.16 66.66 -63.19
N VAL A 12 -32.29 66.33 -63.82
CA VAL A 12 -33.15 65.20 -63.41
C VAL A 12 -32.41 63.87 -63.59
N THR A 13 -31.70 63.69 -64.71
CA THR A 13 -30.90 62.48 -64.95
C THR A 13 -29.77 62.33 -63.93
N PHE A 14 -29.09 63.42 -63.58
CA PHE A 14 -28.05 63.42 -62.56
C PHE A 14 -28.61 63.13 -61.15
N ALA A 15 -29.77 63.69 -60.80
CA ALA A 15 -30.45 63.39 -59.55
C ALA A 15 -30.89 61.92 -59.46
N ALA A 16 -31.43 61.36 -60.54
CA ALA A 16 -31.78 59.94 -60.62
C ALA A 16 -30.55 59.02 -60.49
N PHE A 17 -29.42 59.42 -61.09
CA PHE A 17 -28.15 58.69 -60.97
C PHE A 17 -27.60 58.72 -59.54
N ILE A 18 -27.61 59.88 -58.87
CA ILE A 18 -27.20 59.98 -57.46
C ILE A 18 -28.10 59.10 -56.59
N TRP A 19 -29.41 59.17 -56.78
CA TRP A 19 -30.36 58.35 -56.04
C TRP A 19 -30.09 56.85 -56.23
N PHE A 20 -29.86 56.41 -57.46
CA PHE A 20 -29.48 55.02 -57.76
C PHE A 20 -28.17 54.62 -57.07
N THR A 21 -27.14 55.47 -57.14
CA THR A 21 -25.83 55.20 -56.56
C THR A 21 -25.90 55.09 -55.03
N VAL A 22 -26.66 55.97 -54.38
CA VAL A 22 -26.88 55.93 -52.92
C VAL A 22 -27.73 54.72 -52.52
N LYS A 23 -28.77 54.39 -53.30
CA LYS A 23 -29.69 53.28 -53.00
C LYS A 23 -29.06 51.90 -53.21
N PHE A 24 -28.18 51.73 -54.20
CA PHE A 24 -27.69 50.41 -54.62
C PHE A 24 -26.18 50.21 -54.43
N VAL A 25 -25.35 51.19 -54.83
CA VAL A 25 -23.88 51.03 -54.80
C VAL A 25 -23.33 51.22 -53.39
N TRP A 26 -23.76 52.27 -52.70
CA TRP A 26 -23.32 52.58 -51.34
C TRP A 26 -23.58 51.46 -50.32
N PRO A 27 -24.79 50.88 -50.22
CA PRO A 27 -25.04 49.79 -49.28
C PRO A 27 -24.29 48.50 -49.64
N PHE A 28 -24.07 48.21 -50.92
CA PHE A 28 -23.26 47.04 -51.32
C PHE A 28 -21.80 47.20 -50.88
N MET A 29 -21.23 48.39 -51.06
CA MET A 29 -19.85 48.69 -50.66
C MET A 29 -19.65 48.69 -49.14
N LEU A 30 -20.56 49.33 -48.40
CA LEU A 30 -20.49 49.37 -46.93
C LEU A 30 -20.66 47.97 -46.33
N ARG A 31 -21.59 47.16 -46.84
CA ARG A 31 -21.75 45.77 -46.37
C ARG A 31 -20.48 44.95 -46.55
N ALA A 32 -19.74 45.14 -47.65
CA ALA A 32 -18.48 44.43 -47.88
C ALA A 32 -17.40 44.83 -46.86
N ILE A 33 -17.33 46.12 -46.51
CA ILE A 33 -16.40 46.64 -45.50
C ILE A 33 -16.79 46.15 -44.10
N GLU A 34 -18.06 46.28 -43.73
CA GLU A 34 -18.59 45.81 -42.43
C GLU A 34 -18.39 44.31 -42.25
N THR A 35 -18.62 43.51 -43.30
CA THR A 35 -18.39 42.05 -43.25
C THR A 35 -16.93 41.75 -42.94
N ARG A 36 -15.98 42.44 -43.59
CA ARG A 36 -14.55 42.26 -43.30
C ARG A 36 -14.18 42.68 -41.88
N GLN A 37 -14.67 43.84 -41.44
CA GLN A 37 -14.44 44.31 -40.07
C GLN A 37 -14.97 43.33 -39.05
N LYS A 38 -16.18 42.80 -39.27
CA LYS A 38 -16.80 41.79 -38.43
C LYS A 38 -15.99 40.49 -38.40
N THR A 39 -15.59 39.95 -39.54
CA THR A 39 -14.76 38.73 -39.59
C THR A 39 -13.43 38.89 -38.86
N ILE A 40 -12.79 40.06 -38.97
CA ILE A 40 -11.53 40.35 -38.25
C ILE A 40 -11.78 40.44 -36.75
N ALA A 41 -12.83 41.16 -36.33
CA ALA A 41 -13.18 41.30 -34.93
C ALA A 41 -13.54 39.96 -34.29
N ASP A 42 -14.39 39.16 -34.95
CA ASP A 42 -14.79 37.83 -34.50
C ASP A 42 -13.59 36.88 -34.47
N GLY A 43 -12.71 36.94 -35.48
CA GLY A 43 -11.47 36.15 -35.52
C GLY A 43 -10.49 36.49 -34.40
N LEU A 44 -10.30 37.78 -34.11
CA LEU A 44 -9.43 38.24 -33.03
C LEU A 44 -10.01 37.87 -31.65
N ALA A 45 -11.32 38.03 -31.47
CA ALA A 45 -12.01 37.64 -30.24
C ALA A 45 -11.93 36.12 -30.01
N ALA A 46 -12.13 35.32 -31.06
CA ALA A 46 -11.99 33.87 -31.00
C ALA A 46 -10.55 33.44 -30.68
N ALA A 47 -9.55 34.10 -31.27
CA ALA A 47 -8.14 33.84 -31.00
C ALA A 47 -7.76 34.13 -29.54
N GLU A 48 -8.18 35.28 -28.99
CA GLU A 48 -7.89 35.62 -27.60
C GLU A 48 -8.63 34.70 -26.62
N GLN A 49 -9.88 34.37 -26.92
CA GLN A 49 -10.63 33.39 -26.12
C GLN A 49 -9.98 32.00 -26.17
N GLY A 50 -9.50 31.58 -27.35
CA GLY A 50 -8.75 30.33 -27.51
C GLY A 50 -7.46 30.32 -26.70
N ARG A 51 -6.69 31.42 -26.75
CA ARG A 51 -5.45 31.60 -25.97
C ARG A 51 -5.71 31.54 -24.47
N LYS A 52 -6.74 32.24 -24.00
CA LYS A 52 -7.13 32.25 -22.57
C LYS A 52 -7.64 30.89 -22.10
N SER A 53 -8.42 30.20 -22.93
CA SER A 53 -8.90 28.84 -22.64
C SER A 53 -7.74 27.85 -22.58
N LEU A 54 -6.77 27.96 -23.50
CA LEU A 54 -5.56 27.15 -23.49
C LEU A 54 -4.75 27.40 -22.22
N GLU A 55 -4.47 28.66 -21.87
CA GLU A 55 -3.73 29.00 -20.65
C GLU A 55 -4.42 28.44 -19.38
N THR A 56 -5.75 28.57 -19.31
CA THR A 56 -6.53 28.06 -18.19
C THR A 56 -6.48 26.53 -18.12
N SER A 57 -6.63 25.86 -19.27
CA SER A 57 -6.59 24.39 -19.35
C SER A 57 -5.20 23.85 -19.01
N THR A 58 -4.14 24.52 -19.45
CA THR A 58 -2.76 24.16 -19.10
C THR A 58 -2.53 24.31 -17.60
N LYS A 59 -2.96 25.42 -16.98
CA LYS A 59 -2.86 25.59 -15.52
C LYS A 59 -3.61 24.50 -14.76
N GLN A 60 -4.84 24.17 -15.19
CA GLN A 60 -5.61 23.09 -14.58
C GLN A 60 -4.93 21.74 -14.74
N ALA A 61 -4.37 21.44 -15.91
CA ALA A 61 -3.62 20.21 -16.15
C ALA A 61 -2.37 20.12 -15.25
N ASP A 62 -1.60 21.21 -15.11
CA ASP A 62 -0.44 21.27 -14.23
C ASP A 62 -0.82 21.09 -12.77
N GLU A 63 -1.93 21.70 -12.32
CA GLU A 63 -2.47 21.52 -10.98
C GLU A 63 -2.91 20.07 -10.74
N GLU A 64 -3.60 19.43 -11.68
CA GLU A 64 -4.01 18.03 -11.55
C GLU A 64 -2.82 17.08 -11.55
N ILE A 65 -1.80 17.32 -12.37
CA ILE A 65 -0.54 16.55 -12.34
C ILE A 65 0.15 16.70 -10.98
N LYS A 66 0.19 17.93 -10.44
CA LYS A 66 0.76 18.17 -9.10
C LYS A 66 -0.03 17.43 -8.02
N ARG A 67 -1.36 17.55 -8.01
CA ARG A 67 -2.24 16.82 -7.08
C ARG A 67 -2.08 15.30 -7.19
N ALA A 68 -1.90 14.78 -8.41
CA ALA A 68 -1.66 13.36 -8.62
C ALA A 68 -0.31 12.91 -8.04
N ARG A 69 0.75 13.71 -8.22
CA ARG A 69 2.07 13.45 -7.61
C ARG A 69 2.03 13.49 -6.09
N ASP A 70 1.36 14.49 -5.52
CA ASP A 70 1.22 14.63 -4.07
C ASP A 70 0.45 13.43 -3.48
N ARG A 71 -0.65 13.03 -4.12
CA ARG A 71 -1.41 11.82 -3.73
C ARG A 71 -0.58 10.54 -3.86
N ALA A 72 0.21 10.40 -4.94
CA ALA A 72 1.09 9.25 -5.11
C ALA A 72 2.16 9.18 -4.01
N ALA A 73 2.78 10.31 -3.67
CA ALA A 73 3.75 10.38 -2.58
C ALA A 73 3.11 10.05 -1.22
N GLU A 74 1.89 10.53 -0.98
CA GLU A 74 1.13 10.19 0.23
C GLU A 74 0.83 8.68 0.31
N ILE A 75 0.36 8.07 -0.78
CA ILE A 75 0.09 6.63 -0.84
C ILE A 75 1.35 5.82 -0.55
N ILE A 76 2.50 6.20 -1.14
CA ILE A 76 3.77 5.53 -0.90
C ILE A 76 4.17 5.65 0.57
N SER A 77 4.09 6.85 1.16
CA SER A 77 4.42 7.06 2.57
C SER A 77 3.50 6.25 3.50
N GLN A 78 2.21 6.18 3.20
CA GLN A 78 1.27 5.36 3.95
C GLN A 78 1.57 3.86 3.81
N ALA A 79 1.94 3.40 2.62
CA ALA A 79 2.33 2.01 2.37
C ALA A 79 3.60 1.64 3.14
N GLU A 80 4.64 2.48 3.15
CA GLU A 80 5.87 2.27 3.91
C GLU A 80 5.62 2.20 5.42
N LYS A 81 4.78 3.11 5.94
CA LYS A 81 4.36 3.09 7.35
C LYS A 81 3.63 1.79 7.71
N ARG A 82 2.67 1.37 6.88
CA ARG A 82 1.94 0.10 7.09
C ARG A 82 2.85 -1.10 6.99
N ALA A 83 3.79 -1.12 6.04
CA ALA A 83 4.76 -2.20 5.91
C ALA A 83 5.64 -2.30 7.17
N THR A 84 6.10 -1.17 7.70
CA THR A 84 6.90 -1.13 8.94
C THR A 84 6.08 -1.64 10.13
N GLN A 85 4.84 -1.18 10.28
CA GLN A 85 3.92 -1.65 11.32
C GLN A 85 3.68 -3.15 11.23
N MET A 86 3.39 -3.68 10.04
CA MET A 86 3.21 -5.11 9.82
C MET A 86 4.46 -5.92 10.18
N VAL A 87 5.66 -5.44 9.84
CA VAL A 87 6.91 -6.11 10.19
C VAL A 87 7.12 -6.12 11.70
N ASP A 88 6.82 -5.02 12.39
CA ASP A 88 6.96 -4.94 13.85
C ASP A 88 5.92 -5.81 14.58
N GLU A 89 4.67 -5.83 14.11
CA GLU A 89 3.63 -6.74 14.59
C GLU A 89 4.04 -8.21 14.38
N ALA A 90 4.52 -8.56 13.19
CA ALA A 90 4.99 -9.92 12.89
C ALA A 90 6.18 -10.33 13.77
N LYS A 91 7.14 -9.42 14.02
CA LYS A 91 8.27 -9.66 14.93
C LYS A 91 7.79 -9.88 16.36
N ASN A 92 6.81 -9.11 16.83
CA ASN A 92 6.27 -9.26 18.17
C ASN A 92 5.51 -10.58 18.32
N ALA A 93 4.66 -10.93 17.35
CA ALA A 93 3.98 -12.22 17.32
C ALA A 93 4.97 -13.40 17.29
N ALA A 94 6.03 -13.31 16.47
CA ALA A 94 7.07 -14.34 16.41
C ALA A 94 7.84 -14.49 17.73
N LYS A 95 8.12 -13.38 18.42
CA LYS A 95 8.74 -13.42 19.77
C LYS A 95 7.82 -14.04 20.81
N GLU A 96 6.54 -13.70 20.78
CA GLU A 96 5.55 -14.27 21.69
C GLU A 96 5.40 -15.77 21.47
N GLU A 97 5.22 -16.21 20.23
CA GLU A 97 5.08 -17.63 19.91
C GLU A 97 6.37 -18.40 20.23
N GLY A 98 7.54 -17.84 19.90
CA GLY A 98 8.82 -18.42 20.28
C GLY A 98 9.04 -18.48 21.80
N SER A 99 8.47 -17.56 22.58
CA SER A 99 8.50 -17.64 24.04
C SER A 99 7.58 -18.74 24.58
N ARG A 100 6.41 -18.92 23.95
CA ARG A 100 5.44 -19.97 24.27
C ARG A 100 6.00 -21.35 23.96
N GLU A 101 6.61 -21.53 22.79
CA GLU A 101 7.25 -22.78 22.39
C GLU A 101 8.40 -23.15 23.34
N LYS A 102 9.25 -22.19 23.71
CA LYS A 102 10.32 -22.41 24.70
C LYS A 102 9.78 -22.80 26.07
N ALA A 103 8.68 -22.18 26.50
CA ALA A 103 8.03 -22.53 27.77
C ALA A 103 7.47 -23.96 27.73
N ALA A 104 6.81 -24.33 26.63
CA ALA A 104 6.31 -25.69 26.42
C ALA A 104 7.44 -26.73 26.40
N ALA A 105 8.52 -26.47 25.64
CA ALA A 105 9.68 -27.35 25.59
C ALA A 105 10.36 -27.52 26.96
N LYS A 106 10.44 -26.45 27.77
CA LYS A 106 10.95 -26.55 29.15
C LYS A 106 10.06 -27.42 30.02
N ALA A 107 8.74 -27.27 29.93
CA ALA A 107 7.80 -28.09 30.68
C ALA A 107 7.90 -29.57 30.29
N GLU A 108 8.04 -29.86 28.99
CA GLU A 108 8.25 -31.22 28.48
C GLU A 108 9.57 -31.82 28.96
N ILE A 109 10.66 -31.04 28.96
CA ILE A 109 11.96 -31.46 29.52
C ILE A 109 11.83 -31.76 31.03
N GLU A 110 11.15 -30.92 31.81
CA GLU A 110 10.95 -31.17 33.25
C GLU A 110 10.15 -32.46 33.50
N GLN A 111 9.15 -32.73 32.65
CA GLN A 111 8.37 -33.96 32.71
C GLN A 111 9.23 -35.19 32.37
N GLU A 112 10.04 -35.12 31.31
CA GLU A 112 10.95 -36.20 30.91
C GLU A 112 12.07 -36.42 31.94
N VAL A 113 12.59 -35.37 32.56
CA VAL A 113 13.53 -35.48 33.68
C VAL A 113 12.88 -36.20 34.87
N THR A 114 11.63 -35.87 35.19
CA THR A 114 10.89 -36.56 36.27
C THR A 114 10.73 -38.04 35.95
N ARG A 115 10.30 -38.38 34.73
CA ARG A 115 10.17 -39.76 34.26
C ARG A 115 11.50 -40.51 34.28
N ALA A 116 12.60 -39.88 33.85
CA ALA A 116 13.94 -40.46 33.90
C ALA A 116 14.40 -40.70 35.35
N ARG A 117 14.08 -39.80 36.29
CA ARG A 117 14.39 -39.98 37.72
C ARG A 117 13.62 -41.14 38.32
N GLU A 118 12.35 -41.32 37.96
CA GLU A 118 11.56 -42.49 38.39
C GLU A 118 12.18 -43.79 37.89
N GLN A 119 12.48 -43.87 36.59
CA GLN A 119 13.16 -45.05 36.01
C GLN A 119 14.52 -45.32 36.66
N LEU A 120 15.30 -44.28 36.97
CA LEU A 120 16.57 -44.42 37.67
C LEU A 120 16.37 -44.96 39.08
N ARG A 121 15.32 -44.51 39.78
CA ARG A 121 15.00 -44.96 41.14
C ARG A 121 14.66 -46.45 41.16
N ASP A 122 13.92 -46.94 40.18
CA ASP A 122 13.62 -48.38 40.02
C ASP A 122 14.89 -49.21 39.75
N ARG A 123 15.78 -48.69 38.89
CA ARG A 123 17.08 -49.34 38.62
C ARG A 123 17.97 -49.35 39.85
N VAL A 124 18.02 -48.26 40.62
CA VAL A 124 18.81 -48.15 41.85
C VAL A 124 18.26 -49.09 42.92
N ALA A 125 16.94 -49.21 43.08
CA ALA A 125 16.34 -50.17 44.01
C ALA A 125 16.74 -51.62 43.65
N SER A 126 16.67 -51.96 42.35
CA SER A 126 17.11 -53.27 41.84
C SER A 126 18.60 -53.52 42.11
N LEU A 127 19.45 -52.51 41.88
CA LEU A 127 20.89 -52.58 42.11
C LEU A 127 21.24 -52.68 43.61
N ALA A 128 20.46 -52.00 44.48
CA ALA A 128 20.62 -52.04 45.92
C ALA A 128 20.29 -53.42 46.49
N VAL A 129 19.22 -54.08 46.00
CA VAL A 129 18.91 -55.47 46.36
C VAL A 129 20.03 -56.42 45.91
N ALA A 130 20.49 -56.31 44.66
CA ALA A 130 21.60 -57.13 44.16
C ALA A 130 22.91 -56.88 44.94
N GLY A 131 23.16 -55.64 45.37
CA GLY A 131 24.28 -55.27 46.23
C GLY A 131 24.15 -55.88 47.64
N ALA A 132 22.96 -55.78 48.25
CA ALA A 132 22.67 -56.37 49.55
C ALA A 132 22.81 -57.90 49.52
N GLU A 133 22.32 -58.58 48.48
CA GLU A 133 22.52 -60.03 48.28
C GLU A 133 24.00 -60.40 48.19
N LYS A 134 24.80 -59.58 47.49
CA LYS A 134 26.24 -59.83 47.31
C LYS A 134 27.03 -59.59 48.60
N ILE A 135 26.65 -58.60 49.40
CA ILE A 135 27.22 -58.36 50.74
C ILE A 135 26.83 -59.50 51.69
N LEU A 136 25.55 -59.89 51.71
CA LEU A 136 25.07 -61.01 52.53
C LEU A 136 25.80 -62.31 52.17
N ARG A 137 25.98 -62.63 50.88
CA ARG A 137 26.81 -63.78 50.46
C ARG A 137 28.27 -63.69 50.92
N ARG A 138 28.82 -62.49 51.12
CA ARG A 138 30.19 -62.29 51.60
C ARG A 138 30.29 -62.38 53.13
N GLU A 139 29.25 -61.95 53.84
CA GLU A 139 29.15 -62.01 55.31
C GLU A 139 28.64 -63.35 55.84
N VAL A 140 27.91 -64.14 55.02
CA VAL A 140 27.58 -65.54 55.30
C VAL A 140 28.86 -66.36 55.22
N ASP A 141 29.61 -66.37 56.31
CA ASP A 141 30.79 -67.20 56.51
C ASP A 141 30.35 -68.64 56.74
N THR A 142 30.70 -69.52 55.80
CA THR A 142 30.54 -70.98 55.93
C THR A 142 31.16 -71.54 57.21
N LYS A 143 32.13 -70.86 57.84
CA LYS A 143 32.68 -71.25 59.14
C LYS A 143 31.81 -70.83 60.32
N ALA A 144 31.19 -69.64 60.30
CA ALA A 144 30.33 -69.16 61.39
C ALA A 144 28.94 -69.85 61.42
N HIS A 145 28.45 -70.31 60.26
CA HIS A 145 27.17 -71.04 60.18
C HIS A 145 27.30 -72.56 60.32
N GLY A 146 28.51 -73.12 60.20
CA GLY A 146 28.76 -74.54 60.47
C GLY A 146 28.47 -74.91 61.94
N ASP A 147 28.97 -74.09 62.87
CA ASP A 147 28.75 -74.32 64.31
C ASP A 147 27.28 -74.15 64.72
N LEU A 148 26.55 -73.24 64.07
CA LEU A 148 25.13 -72.99 64.33
C LEU A 148 24.25 -74.12 63.75
N LEU A 149 24.57 -74.62 62.56
CA LEU A 149 23.92 -75.80 61.96
C LEU A 149 24.20 -77.08 62.76
N ASP A 150 25.43 -77.27 63.27
CA ASP A 150 25.77 -78.41 64.11
C ASP A 150 25.08 -78.35 65.49
N SER A 151 24.85 -77.16 66.04
CA SER A 151 24.08 -77.00 67.29
C SER A 151 22.59 -77.34 67.13
N ILE A 152 21.99 -77.03 65.97
CA ILE A 152 20.60 -77.39 65.65
C ILE A 152 20.47 -78.89 65.36
N LYS A 153 21.47 -79.49 64.70
CA LYS A 153 21.49 -80.94 64.40
C LYS A 153 21.64 -81.82 65.65
N ARG A 154 22.14 -81.25 66.76
CA ARG A 154 22.24 -81.92 68.08
C ARG A 154 20.97 -81.78 68.93
N GLN A 155 19.99 -80.98 68.51
CA GLN A 155 18.69 -80.81 69.20
C GLN A 155 17.54 -81.59 68.55
N LEU A 156 17.81 -82.34 67.47
CA LEU A 156 16.98 -83.43 66.95
C LEU A 156 17.56 -84.77 67.41
#